data_AF-A0A954JM95-F1
#
_entry.id   AF-A0A954JM95-F1
#
_cell.length_a   1.000
_cell.length_b   1.000
_cell.length_c   1.000
_cell.angle_alpha   90.00
_cell.angle_beta   90.00
_cell.angle_gamma   90.00
#
_symmetry.space_group_name_H-M   'P 1'
#
loop_
_entity.id
_entity.type
_entity.pdbx_description
1 polymer ?
#
loop_
_entity_poly.entity_id
_entity_poly.type
_entity_poly.pdbx_seq_one_letter_code
_entity_poly.pdbx_strand_id
1 'polypeptide(L)'
;MDFQHSLGFSHAENHDCAAARRELLRYVNLKLAANGLPVSADSEGEQLVRLASGLLANFREKTRRLAGYHLSPVDGRIESFLNRHFSDLQLANPLKLPPTSMTLDRHGIARELSLPANGDHFASDLLSSYRVRNGVLHNPKADRRTTQGTFHVAEGGLPIPGDKRAVPRNVFVNLFRAAVAPPDDLLTLPFTSGLSEVGRTWVSLLLRPMVRPEVEG
;
A
#
# COMPACT_ATOMS: atom_id res chain seq x y z
N MET A 1 -0.77 16.13 16.57
CA MET A 1 -0.88 15.36 15.31
C MET A 1 -1.51 16.26 14.27
N ASP A 2 -1.02 16.25 13.03
CA ASP A 2 -1.75 16.89 11.92
C ASP A 2 -2.96 16.02 11.56
N PHE A 3 -4.11 16.35 12.13
CA PHE A 3 -5.35 15.58 11.97
C PHE A 3 -5.92 15.66 10.55
N GLN A 4 -5.65 16.74 9.82
CA GLN A 4 -6.09 16.88 8.44
C GLN A 4 -5.29 15.93 7.53
N HIS A 5 -3.96 15.92 7.69
CA HIS A 5 -3.10 15.05 6.89
C HIS A 5 -3.28 13.56 7.25
N SER A 6 -3.46 13.23 8.53
CA SER A 6 -3.53 11.84 8.98
C SER A 6 -4.94 11.24 8.92
N LEU A 7 -5.98 12.00 9.26
CA LEU A 7 -7.35 11.50 9.41
C LEU A 7 -8.35 12.22 8.50
N GLY A 8 -7.95 13.28 7.80
CA GLY A 8 -8.85 14.07 6.96
C GLY A 8 -9.80 14.96 7.75
N PHE A 9 -9.62 15.11 9.06
CA PHE A 9 -10.45 16.00 9.87
C PHE A 9 -10.01 17.45 9.69
N SER A 10 -10.86 18.24 9.04
CA SER A 10 -10.75 19.69 8.96
C SER A 10 -11.80 20.33 9.86
N HIS A 11 -11.41 21.38 10.59
CA HIS A 11 -12.32 22.18 11.43
C HIS A 11 -13.01 23.31 10.62
N ALA A 12 -12.78 23.40 9.30
CA ALA A 12 -13.34 24.46 8.47
C ALA A 12 -14.79 24.15 8.08
N GLU A 13 -15.72 25.02 8.45
CA GLU A 13 -17.16 24.89 8.19
C GLU A 13 -17.54 25.01 6.69
N ASN A 14 -16.65 25.54 5.85
CA ASN A 14 -16.82 25.69 4.39
C ASN A 14 -15.71 24.96 3.62
N HIS A 15 -15.72 23.62 3.64
CA HIS A 15 -14.73 22.82 2.93
C HIS A 15 -15.12 22.66 1.44
N ASP A 16 -14.41 23.34 0.53
CA ASP A 16 -14.54 23.08 -0.91
C ASP A 16 -13.93 21.70 -1.24
N CYS A 17 -14.80 20.68 -1.23
CA CYS A 17 -14.45 19.30 -1.55
C CYS A 17 -13.85 19.15 -2.96
N ALA A 18 -14.26 19.98 -3.92
CA ALA A 18 -13.75 19.90 -5.28
C ALA A 18 -12.32 20.45 -5.35
N ALA A 19 -12.04 21.58 -4.69
CA ALA A 19 -10.68 22.11 -4.58
C ALA A 19 -9.74 21.15 -3.83
N ALA A 20 -10.18 20.61 -2.70
CA ALA A 20 -9.38 19.66 -1.94
C ALA A 20 -9.07 18.38 -2.74
N ARG A 21 -10.05 17.88 -3.51
CA ARG A 21 -9.82 16.74 -4.42
C ARG A 21 -8.83 17.09 -5.53
N ARG A 22 -8.92 18.28 -6.15
CA ARG A 22 -7.94 18.73 -7.15
C ARG A 22 -6.52 18.76 -6.58
N GLU A 23 -6.34 19.31 -5.39
CA GLU A 23 -5.05 19.33 -4.70
C GLU A 23 -4.53 17.91 -4.41
N LEU A 24 -5.40 17.02 -3.93
CA LEU A 24 -5.06 15.62 -3.68
C LEU A 24 -4.63 14.90 -4.96
N LEU A 25 -5.32 15.13 -6.10
CA LEU A 25 -4.94 14.55 -7.39
C LEU A 25 -3.59 15.06 -7.89
N ARG A 26 -3.30 16.36 -7.72
CA ARG A 26 -1.97 16.92 -8.02
C ARG A 26 -0.88 16.22 -7.18
N TYR A 27 -1.15 16.01 -5.89
CA TYR A 27 -0.25 15.30 -5.00
C TYR A 27 -0.06 13.82 -5.40
N VAL A 28 -1.15 13.11 -5.73
CA VAL A 28 -1.10 11.72 -6.23
C VAL A 28 -0.21 11.62 -7.47
N ASN A 29 -0.39 12.51 -8.44
CA ASN A 29 0.43 12.54 -9.66
C ASN A 29 1.90 12.83 -9.39
N LEU A 30 2.20 13.76 -8.48
CA LEU A 30 3.58 14.00 -8.03
C LEU A 30 4.19 12.72 -7.42
N LYS A 31 3.41 12.00 -6.62
CA LYS A 31 3.85 10.78 -5.96
C LYS A 31 4.04 9.61 -6.93
N LEU A 32 3.17 9.46 -7.91
CA LEU A 32 3.34 8.51 -9.01
C LEU A 32 4.65 8.79 -9.75
N ALA A 33 4.86 10.04 -10.16
CA ALA A 33 6.08 10.45 -10.84
C ALA A 33 7.35 10.20 -10.00
N ALA A 34 7.31 10.48 -8.69
CA ALA A 34 8.43 10.22 -7.77
C ALA A 34 8.76 8.72 -7.63
N ASN A 35 7.77 7.85 -7.79
CA ASN A 35 7.93 6.39 -7.79
C ASN A 35 8.20 5.83 -9.20
N GLY A 36 8.26 6.68 -10.22
CA GLY A 36 8.47 6.27 -11.61
C GLY A 36 7.27 5.59 -12.27
N LEU A 37 6.07 5.87 -11.77
CA LEU A 37 4.80 5.37 -12.29
C LEU A 37 4.19 6.36 -13.28
N PRO A 38 3.32 5.90 -14.20
CA PRO A 38 2.63 6.75 -15.16
C PRO A 38 1.72 7.76 -14.46
N VAL A 39 1.63 8.95 -15.06
CA VAL A 39 0.93 10.12 -14.52
C VAL A 39 -0.29 10.41 -15.41
N SER A 40 -1.41 10.81 -14.81
CA SER A 40 -2.60 11.21 -15.57
C SER A 40 -2.44 12.61 -16.18
N ALA A 41 -2.64 12.70 -17.51
CA ALA A 41 -2.47 13.92 -18.31
C ALA A 41 -3.59 14.97 -18.08
N ASP A 42 -4.80 14.53 -17.75
CA ASP A 42 -5.98 15.41 -17.68
C ASP A 42 -6.05 16.27 -16.42
N SER A 43 -4.99 16.30 -15.62
CA SER A 43 -4.94 17.05 -14.38
C SER A 43 -3.91 18.17 -14.45
N GLU A 44 -4.19 19.27 -13.74
CA GLU A 44 -3.20 20.29 -13.36
C GLU A 44 -1.94 19.68 -12.70
N GLY A 45 -2.01 18.42 -12.27
CA GLY A 45 -0.88 17.63 -11.79
C GLY A 45 0.20 17.39 -12.84
N GLU A 46 -0.13 17.29 -14.14
CA GLU A 46 0.89 17.13 -15.19
C GLU A 46 1.79 18.38 -15.27
N GLN A 47 1.21 19.58 -15.18
CA GLN A 47 1.98 20.83 -15.18
C GLN A 47 2.93 20.89 -13.98
N LEU A 48 2.46 20.52 -12.79
CA LEU A 48 3.29 20.46 -11.59
C LEU A 48 4.43 19.43 -11.74
N VAL A 49 4.14 18.24 -12.25
CA VAL A 49 5.14 17.19 -12.50
C VAL A 49 6.18 17.66 -13.52
N ARG A 50 5.76 18.34 -14.59
CA ARG A 50 6.68 18.90 -15.59
C ARG A 50 7.61 19.94 -14.98
N LEU A 51 7.09 20.86 -14.15
CA LEU A 51 7.89 21.85 -13.43
C LEU A 51 8.89 21.20 -12.47
N ALA A 52 8.49 20.12 -11.79
CA ALA A 52 9.31 19.39 -10.83
C ALA A 52 10.19 18.28 -11.45
N SER A 53 10.15 18.08 -12.77
CA SER A 53 10.73 16.93 -13.46
C SER A 53 12.22 16.70 -13.15
N GLY A 54 13.03 17.75 -13.14
CA GLY A 54 14.46 17.67 -12.80
C GLY A 54 14.71 17.22 -11.35
N LEU A 55 13.90 17.73 -10.41
CA LEU A 55 13.98 17.33 -8.99
C LEU A 55 13.53 15.89 -8.80
N LEU A 56 12.43 15.49 -9.46
CA LEU A 56 11.89 14.14 -9.40
C LEU A 56 12.86 13.11 -9.99
N ALA A 57 13.51 13.43 -11.12
CA ALA A 57 14.53 12.57 -11.72
C ALA A 57 15.72 12.39 -10.78
N ASN A 58 16.21 13.48 -10.16
CA ASN A 58 17.28 13.43 -9.18
C ASN A 58 16.89 12.58 -7.95
N PHE A 59 15.66 12.78 -7.44
CA PHE A 59 15.11 12.02 -6.33
C PHE A 59 15.03 10.53 -6.66
N ARG A 60 14.52 10.15 -7.84
CA ARG A 60 14.44 8.76 -8.28
C ARG A 60 15.81 8.09 -8.33
N GLU A 61 16.82 8.76 -8.89
CA GLU A 61 18.17 8.20 -8.97
C GLU A 61 18.81 8.02 -7.60
N LYS A 62 18.59 8.97 -6.67
CA LYS A 62 19.03 8.83 -5.28
C LYS A 62 18.32 7.67 -4.58
N THR A 63 16.99 7.59 -4.69
CA THR A 63 16.19 6.52 -4.09
C THR A 63 16.59 5.16 -4.65
N ARG A 64 16.80 5.04 -5.96
CA ARG A 64 17.28 3.81 -6.61
C ARG A 64 18.63 3.35 -6.06
N ARG A 65 19.57 4.27 -5.85
CA ARG A 65 20.89 3.95 -5.24
C ARG A 65 20.78 3.50 -3.78
N LEU A 66 19.81 4.04 -3.04
CA LEU A 66 19.61 3.74 -1.62
C LEU A 66 18.69 2.54 -1.38
N ALA A 67 17.90 2.11 -2.37
CA ALA A 67 16.89 1.05 -2.23
C ALA A 67 17.47 -0.30 -1.76
N GLY A 68 18.75 -0.56 -2.01
CA GLY A 68 19.43 -1.77 -1.52
C GLY A 68 19.98 -1.67 -0.09
N TYR A 69 20.02 -0.46 0.50
CA TYR A 69 20.72 -0.18 1.75
C TYR A 69 19.82 0.41 2.84
N HIS A 70 18.72 1.06 2.47
CA HIS A 70 17.82 1.74 3.41
C HIS A 70 16.40 1.19 3.32
N LEU A 71 16.14 0.18 4.15
CA LEU A 71 14.77 -0.22 4.51
C LEU A 71 14.19 0.77 5.53
N SER A 72 12.87 0.88 5.56
CA SER A 72 12.24 1.59 6.67
C SER A 72 12.60 0.86 7.99
N PRO A 73 12.74 1.58 9.13
CA PRO A 73 13.05 0.92 10.40
C PRO A 73 12.02 -0.14 10.81
N VAL A 74 10.78 -0.04 10.32
CA VAL A 74 9.73 -1.03 10.57
C VAL A 74 10.00 -2.30 9.75
N ASP A 75 10.23 -2.15 8.45
CA ASP A 75 10.51 -3.27 7.55
C ASP A 75 11.80 -4.00 7.96
N GLY A 76 12.83 -3.24 8.36
CA GLY A 76 14.08 -3.81 8.86
C GLY A 76 13.88 -4.66 10.13
N ARG A 77 12.97 -4.28 11.04
CA ARG A 77 12.62 -5.09 12.22
C ARG A 77 11.85 -6.35 11.82
N ILE A 78 10.92 -6.25 10.88
CA ILE A 78 10.15 -7.39 10.37
C ILE A 78 11.08 -8.41 9.70
N GLU A 79 11.92 -7.97 8.75
CA GLU A 79 12.89 -8.84 8.09
C GLU A 79 13.90 -9.44 9.08
N SER A 80 14.37 -8.64 10.05
CA SER A 80 15.27 -9.16 11.09
C SER A 80 14.62 -10.27 11.91
N PHE A 81 13.34 -10.10 12.28
CA PHE A 81 12.58 -11.14 12.96
C PHE A 81 12.44 -12.39 12.07
N LEU A 82 11.98 -12.23 10.82
CA LEU A 82 11.78 -13.35 9.89
C LEU A 82 13.07 -14.15 9.69
N ASN A 83 14.15 -13.48 9.35
CA ASN A 83 15.42 -14.15 9.05
C ASN A 83 16.07 -14.78 10.29
N ARG A 84 15.86 -14.20 11.49
CA ARG A 84 16.28 -14.84 12.74
C ARG A 84 15.42 -16.06 13.06
N HIS A 85 14.11 -15.92 12.91
CA HIS A 85 13.12 -16.93 13.27
C HIS A 85 13.22 -18.18 12.39
N PHE A 86 13.67 -18.06 11.13
CA PHE A 86 13.84 -19.19 10.20
C PHE A 86 15.31 -19.53 9.89
N SER A 87 16.25 -19.10 10.73
CA SER A 87 17.70 -19.22 10.47
C SER A 87 18.20 -20.67 10.40
N ASP A 88 17.60 -21.57 11.19
CA ASP A 88 17.90 -22.99 11.25
C ASP A 88 17.46 -23.77 9.99
N LEU A 89 16.54 -23.22 9.19
CA LEU A 89 16.14 -23.81 7.92
C LEU A 89 17.17 -23.63 6.80
N GLN A 90 18.28 -22.91 7.05
CA GLN A 90 19.38 -22.69 6.11
C GLN A 90 18.89 -22.26 4.72
N LEU A 91 18.00 -21.27 4.70
CA LEU A 91 17.38 -20.79 3.47
C LEU A 91 18.43 -20.25 2.49
N ALA A 92 18.39 -20.70 1.23
CA ALA A 92 19.30 -20.24 0.18
C ALA A 92 19.25 -18.72 -0.04
N ASN A 93 18.07 -18.13 0.12
CA ASN A 93 17.85 -16.68 0.05
C ASN A 93 17.09 -16.23 1.31
N PRO A 94 17.47 -15.08 1.90
CA PRO A 94 16.76 -14.49 3.04
C PRO A 94 15.33 -14.10 2.66
N LEU A 95 14.45 -14.08 3.66
CA LEU A 95 13.09 -13.57 3.51
C LEU A 95 13.14 -12.05 3.48
N LYS A 96 12.75 -11.47 2.35
CA LYS A 96 12.73 -10.03 2.11
C LYS A 96 11.33 -9.55 1.77
N LEU A 97 10.99 -8.38 2.27
CA LEU A 97 9.79 -7.64 1.88
C LEU A 97 10.02 -6.98 0.51
N PRO A 98 8.95 -6.56 -0.18
CA PRO A 98 9.08 -5.78 -1.40
C PRO A 98 9.93 -4.51 -1.16
N PRO A 99 11.04 -4.32 -1.91
CA PRO A 99 12.01 -3.25 -1.64
C PRO A 99 11.48 -1.87 -2.00
N THR A 100 10.48 -1.80 -2.87
CA THR A 100 9.86 -0.56 -3.33
C THR A 100 8.34 -0.67 -3.21
N SER A 101 7.75 0.37 -2.62
CA SER A 101 6.29 0.53 -2.54
C SER A 101 5.93 2.01 -2.57
N MET A 102 4.78 2.32 -3.14
CA MET A 102 4.17 3.63 -3.02
C MET A 102 3.55 3.77 -1.63
N THR A 103 4.15 4.61 -0.79
CA THR A 103 3.67 4.82 0.58
C THR A 103 2.35 5.60 0.60
N LEU A 104 1.50 5.35 1.58
CA LEU A 104 0.27 6.10 1.83
C LEU A 104 0.48 6.98 3.06
N ASP A 105 0.93 8.21 2.82
CA ASP A 105 1.33 9.18 3.86
C ASP A 105 0.27 10.24 4.15
N ARG A 106 -0.58 10.59 3.16
CA ARG A 106 -1.69 11.52 3.32
C ARG A 106 -3.04 10.81 3.24
N HIS A 107 -3.96 11.21 4.13
CA HIS A 107 -5.36 10.80 4.08
C HIS A 107 -5.96 11.12 2.70
N GLY A 108 -6.79 10.21 2.20
CA GLY A 108 -7.47 10.34 0.91
C GLY A 108 -6.71 9.73 -0.28
N ILE A 109 -5.38 9.61 -0.24
CA ILE A 109 -4.60 9.04 -1.35
C ILE A 109 -5.13 7.66 -1.73
N ALA A 110 -5.27 6.76 -0.76
CA ALA A 110 -5.72 5.39 -1.01
C ALA A 110 -7.09 5.32 -1.71
N ARG A 111 -7.99 6.27 -1.40
CA ARG A 111 -9.31 6.37 -2.02
C ARG A 111 -9.24 6.85 -3.46
N GLU A 112 -8.37 7.82 -3.76
CA GLU A 112 -8.18 8.22 -5.16
C GLU A 112 -7.47 7.12 -5.95
N LEU A 113 -6.53 6.40 -5.34
CA LEU A 113 -5.80 5.31 -5.99
C LEU A 113 -6.66 4.08 -6.34
N SER A 114 -7.81 3.91 -5.70
CA SER A 114 -8.67 2.72 -5.84
C SER A 114 -9.60 2.75 -7.06
N LEU A 115 -9.60 3.84 -7.83
CA LEU A 115 -10.40 4.02 -9.05
C LEU A 115 -9.56 4.69 -10.14
N PRO A 116 -9.89 4.54 -11.43
CA PRO A 116 -9.13 5.14 -12.52
C PRO A 116 -9.15 6.66 -12.45
N ALA A 117 -8.06 7.31 -12.84
CA ALA A 117 -7.93 8.78 -12.77
C ALA A 117 -9.10 9.52 -13.45
N ASN A 118 -9.52 9.00 -14.61
CA ASN A 118 -10.58 9.57 -15.45
C ASN A 118 -11.82 8.68 -15.52
N GLY A 119 -12.06 7.85 -14.50
CA GLY A 119 -13.15 6.88 -14.48
C GLY A 119 -13.83 6.77 -13.13
N ASP A 120 -15.06 6.26 -13.17
CA ASP A 120 -15.90 5.98 -12.02
C ASP A 120 -16.10 4.48 -11.79
N HIS A 121 -15.46 3.61 -12.58
CA HIS A 121 -15.54 2.16 -12.45
C HIS A 121 -14.19 1.50 -12.67
N PHE A 122 -13.86 0.50 -11.84
CA PHE A 122 -12.74 -0.41 -12.04
C PHE A 122 -13.17 -1.84 -11.70
N ALA A 123 -12.71 -2.81 -12.48
CA ALA A 123 -12.99 -4.22 -12.22
C ALA A 123 -11.73 -5.07 -12.42
N SER A 124 -11.59 -6.08 -11.56
CA SER A 124 -10.64 -7.18 -11.69
C SER A 124 -11.30 -8.48 -11.25
N ASP A 125 -10.59 -9.60 -11.40
CA ASP A 125 -11.08 -10.91 -10.92
C ASP A 125 -11.32 -10.96 -9.41
N LEU A 126 -10.76 -10.01 -8.65
CA LEU A 126 -10.85 -9.96 -7.20
C LEU A 126 -11.95 -9.02 -6.68
N LEU A 127 -12.32 -7.98 -7.43
CA LEU A 127 -13.29 -6.98 -6.98
C LEU A 127 -13.79 -6.07 -8.10
N SER A 128 -14.92 -5.43 -7.87
CA SER A 128 -15.43 -4.30 -8.68
C SER A 128 -15.59 -3.06 -7.79
N SER A 129 -15.06 -1.93 -8.25
CA SER A 129 -15.04 -0.65 -7.54
C SER A 129 -15.82 0.40 -8.33
N TYR A 130 -16.58 1.23 -7.62
CA TYR A 130 -17.38 2.29 -8.22
C TYR A 130 -17.23 3.60 -7.45
N ARG A 131 -17.13 4.71 -8.17
CA ARG A 131 -17.35 6.04 -7.62
C ARG A 131 -18.86 6.27 -7.56
N VAL A 132 -19.36 6.60 -6.39
CA VAL A 132 -20.78 6.83 -6.16
C VAL A 132 -21.01 8.22 -5.58
N ARG A 133 -22.24 8.73 -5.65
CA ARG A 133 -22.57 10.10 -5.21
C ARG A 133 -22.15 10.39 -3.76
N ASN A 134 -22.18 9.39 -2.89
CA ASN A 134 -21.88 9.47 -1.47
C ASN A 134 -20.47 8.94 -1.09
N GLY A 135 -19.62 8.59 -2.07
CA GLY A 135 -18.27 8.10 -1.79
C GLY A 135 -17.77 7.06 -2.77
N VAL A 136 -17.37 5.90 -2.25
CA VAL A 136 -16.83 4.79 -3.02
C VAL A 136 -17.50 3.48 -2.60
N LEU A 137 -17.76 2.62 -3.57
CA LEU A 137 -18.30 1.27 -3.37
C LEU A 137 -17.24 0.27 -3.84
N HIS A 138 -16.96 -0.74 -3.01
CA HIS A 138 -16.06 -1.84 -3.34
C HIS A 138 -16.79 -3.17 -3.12
N ASN A 139 -16.99 -3.92 -4.19
CA ASN A 139 -17.63 -5.24 -4.20
C ASN A 139 -16.55 -6.30 -4.43
N PRO A 140 -15.96 -6.89 -3.38
CA PRO A 140 -14.99 -7.97 -3.53
C PRO A 140 -15.66 -9.27 -4.01
N LYS A 141 -14.87 -10.16 -4.62
CA LYS A 141 -15.31 -11.50 -5.07
C LYS A 141 -15.97 -12.31 -3.96
N ALA A 142 -15.45 -12.19 -2.74
CA ALA A 142 -16.02 -12.81 -1.54
C ALA A 142 -16.71 -11.73 -0.69
N ASP A 143 -18.04 -11.69 -0.73
CA ASP A 143 -18.87 -10.72 -0.01
C ASP A 143 -19.03 -11.03 1.49
N ARG A 144 -18.65 -12.25 1.93
CA ARG A 144 -18.78 -12.66 3.33
C ARG A 144 -17.50 -13.30 3.85
N ARG A 145 -17.18 -12.96 5.10
CA ARG A 145 -16.05 -13.55 5.83
C ARG A 145 -16.38 -14.96 6.30
N THR A 146 -15.43 -15.88 6.16
CA THR A 146 -15.49 -17.22 6.76
C THR A 146 -14.61 -17.26 8.01
N THR A 147 -15.11 -17.82 9.11
CA THR A 147 -14.38 -17.96 10.38
C THR A 147 -13.85 -19.37 10.60
N GLN A 148 -14.57 -20.38 10.10
CA GLN A 148 -14.21 -21.77 10.31
C GLN A 148 -12.97 -22.15 9.47
N GLY A 149 -11.88 -22.52 10.15
CA GLY A 149 -10.67 -23.04 9.50
C GLY A 149 -9.84 -21.99 8.73
N THR A 150 -10.06 -20.69 8.95
CA THR A 150 -9.33 -19.62 8.22
C THR A 150 -8.11 -19.09 8.96
N PHE A 151 -7.94 -19.41 10.25
CA PHE A 151 -6.82 -18.93 11.05
C PHE A 151 -5.72 -20.01 11.17
N HIS A 152 -4.57 -19.71 10.56
CA HIS A 152 -3.39 -20.57 10.54
C HIS A 152 -2.24 -19.94 11.35
N VAL A 153 -1.48 -20.74 12.08
CA VAL A 153 -0.33 -20.29 12.88
C VAL A 153 0.89 -21.14 12.52
N ALA A 154 1.99 -20.49 12.16
CA ALA A 154 3.24 -21.18 11.88
C ALA A 154 3.87 -21.74 13.16
N GLU A 155 4.47 -22.93 13.04
CA GLU A 155 5.24 -23.56 14.12
C GLU A 155 6.55 -22.83 14.43
N GLY A 156 7.19 -23.20 15.54
CA GLY A 156 8.51 -22.66 15.94
C GLY A 156 8.46 -21.35 16.74
N GLY A 157 7.27 -20.81 17.01
CA GLY A 157 7.04 -19.64 17.86
C GLY A 157 6.45 -19.98 19.22
N LEU A 158 5.57 -19.11 19.72
CA LEU A 158 4.76 -19.35 20.91
C LEU A 158 3.82 -20.56 20.71
N PRO A 159 3.32 -21.16 21.81
CA PRO A 159 2.38 -22.28 21.72
C PRO A 159 1.17 -21.99 20.82
N ILE A 160 0.85 -22.95 19.95
CA ILE A 160 -0.28 -22.84 19.03
C ILE A 160 -1.56 -23.21 19.78
N PRO A 161 -2.61 -22.36 19.78
CA PRO A 161 -3.89 -22.70 20.39
C PRO A 161 -4.55 -23.90 19.68
N GLY A 162 -5.19 -24.78 20.45
CA GLY A 162 -5.77 -26.03 19.92
C GLY A 162 -6.87 -25.86 18.88
N ASP A 163 -7.47 -24.67 18.78
CA ASP A 163 -8.50 -24.34 17.79
C ASP A 163 -7.93 -23.76 16.48
N LYS A 164 -6.60 -23.62 16.35
CA LYS A 164 -5.91 -23.09 15.17
C LYS A 164 -5.25 -24.20 14.36
N ARG A 165 -5.08 -23.97 13.05
CA ARG A 165 -4.32 -24.89 12.21
C ARG A 165 -2.83 -24.59 12.32
N ALA A 166 -2.05 -25.58 12.76
CA ALA A 166 -0.60 -25.51 12.75
C ALA A 166 -0.08 -25.60 11.31
N VAL A 167 0.91 -24.75 10.98
CA VAL A 167 1.55 -24.72 9.67
C VAL A 167 3.04 -25.01 9.84
N PRO A 168 3.57 -26.04 9.17
CA PRO A 168 5.00 -26.32 9.17
C PRO A 168 5.81 -25.12 8.69
N ARG A 169 6.99 -24.92 9.29
CA ARG A 169 7.81 -23.72 9.07
C ARG A 169 8.28 -23.56 7.63
N ASN A 170 8.66 -24.66 6.97
CA ASN A 170 9.01 -24.67 5.55
C ASN A 170 7.83 -24.29 4.64
N VAL A 171 6.60 -24.69 5.00
CA VAL A 171 5.39 -24.32 4.27
C VAL A 171 5.13 -22.82 4.39
N PHE A 172 5.28 -22.24 5.59
CA PHE A 172 5.20 -20.78 5.76
C PHE A 172 6.20 -20.05 4.86
N VAL A 173 7.46 -20.50 4.81
CA VAL A 173 8.49 -19.88 3.95
C VAL A 173 8.07 -19.89 2.48
N ASN A 174 7.51 -20.99 2.00
CA ASN A 174 7.04 -21.09 0.61
C ASN A 174 5.85 -20.16 0.35
N LEU A 175 4.90 -20.09 1.28
CA LEU A 175 3.76 -19.17 1.19
C LEU A 175 4.20 -17.71 1.21
N PHE A 176 5.15 -17.35 2.07
CA PHE A 176 5.72 -16.00 2.12
C PHE A 176 6.35 -15.62 0.78
N ARG A 177 7.16 -16.52 0.20
CA ARG A 177 7.81 -16.30 -1.09
C ARG A 177 6.79 -16.10 -2.22
N ALA A 178 5.72 -16.89 -2.22
CA ALA A 178 4.63 -16.70 -3.18
C ALA A 178 3.89 -15.36 -2.95
N ALA A 179 3.68 -14.98 -1.70
CA ALA A 179 2.96 -13.74 -1.35
C ALA A 179 3.72 -12.48 -1.76
N VAL A 180 5.06 -12.46 -1.69
CA VAL A 180 5.89 -11.31 -2.10
C VAL A 180 6.25 -11.30 -3.59
N ALA A 181 5.79 -12.30 -4.34
CA ALA A 181 5.95 -12.40 -5.80
C ALA A 181 4.59 -12.56 -6.50
N PRO A 182 3.66 -11.60 -6.34
CA PRO A 182 2.36 -11.66 -6.98
C PRO A 182 2.47 -11.47 -8.51
N PRO A 183 1.49 -11.98 -9.27
CA PRO A 183 1.40 -11.69 -10.70
C PRO A 183 1.10 -10.19 -10.97
N ASP A 184 1.43 -9.76 -12.19
CA ASP A 184 1.39 -8.35 -12.62
C ASP A 184 -0.01 -7.70 -12.57
N ASP A 185 -1.06 -8.50 -12.70
CA ASP A 185 -2.45 -8.07 -12.59
C ASP A 185 -2.77 -7.61 -11.16
N LEU A 186 -2.24 -8.27 -10.14
CA LEU A 186 -2.41 -7.88 -8.73
C LEU A 186 -1.60 -6.64 -8.35
N LEU A 187 -0.55 -6.33 -9.09
CA LEU A 187 0.24 -5.11 -8.89
C LEU A 187 -0.34 -3.89 -9.63
N THR A 188 -1.33 -4.10 -10.50
CA THR A 188 -1.95 -3.02 -11.29
C THR A 188 -2.65 -2.02 -10.37
N LEU A 189 -2.19 -0.76 -10.41
CA LEU A 189 -2.78 0.32 -9.63
C LEU A 189 -4.03 0.85 -10.35
N PRO A 190 -5.24 0.76 -9.76
CA PRO A 190 -6.49 1.12 -10.43
C PRO A 190 -6.48 2.52 -11.04
N PHE A 191 -5.88 3.49 -10.35
CA PHE A 191 -5.69 4.86 -10.84
C PHE A 191 -5.11 4.97 -12.25
N THR A 192 -4.17 4.08 -12.58
CA THR A 192 -3.44 4.10 -13.84
C THR A 192 -4.04 3.18 -14.91
N SER A 193 -5.09 2.41 -14.57
CA SER A 193 -5.66 1.40 -15.46
C SER A 193 -6.26 1.95 -16.76
N GLY A 194 -6.68 3.22 -16.77
CA GLY A 194 -7.20 3.90 -17.96
C GLY A 194 -6.16 4.72 -18.73
N LEU A 195 -4.88 4.65 -18.35
CA LEU A 195 -3.80 5.38 -19.02
C LEU A 195 -3.18 4.52 -20.14
N SER A 196 -2.38 5.16 -21.02
CA SER A 196 -1.65 4.45 -22.08
C SER A 196 -0.64 3.44 -21.55
N GLU A 197 -0.05 3.74 -20.38
CA GLU A 197 0.81 2.83 -19.63
C GLU A 197 0.18 2.53 -18.27
N VAL A 198 0.14 1.25 -17.91
CA VAL A 198 -0.41 0.81 -16.62
C VAL A 198 0.70 0.75 -15.58
N GLY A 199 0.50 1.48 -14.48
CA GLY A 199 1.40 1.48 -13.33
C GLY A 199 1.23 0.21 -12.50
N ARG A 200 2.35 -0.48 -12.23
CA ARG A 200 2.39 -1.66 -11.37
C ARG A 200 3.27 -1.40 -10.17
N THR A 201 2.72 -1.52 -8.97
CA THR A 201 3.48 -1.24 -7.74
C THR A 201 2.84 -1.87 -6.51
N TRP A 202 3.66 -2.09 -5.49
CA TRP A 202 3.17 -2.30 -4.14
C TRP A 202 2.71 -0.99 -3.53
N VAL A 203 1.69 -1.06 -2.67
CA VAL A 203 1.21 0.08 -1.89
C VAL A 203 1.40 -0.25 -0.41
N SER A 204 1.90 0.69 0.39
CA SER A 204 2.21 0.45 1.82
C SER A 204 1.62 1.52 2.73
N LEU A 205 1.30 1.14 3.97
CA LEU A 205 0.71 2.02 4.98
C LEU A 205 1.34 1.74 6.35
N LEU A 206 1.65 2.80 7.09
CA LEU A 206 2.06 2.71 8.49
C LEU A 206 0.85 2.98 9.39
N LEU A 207 0.51 2.01 10.24
CA LEU A 207 -0.50 2.14 11.27
C LEU A 207 0.14 2.22 12.66
N ARG A 208 -0.46 3.03 13.55
CA ARG A 208 -0.10 3.12 14.97
C ARG A 208 -1.35 2.90 15.83
N PRO A 209 -1.91 1.68 15.84
CA PRO A 209 -3.12 1.40 16.60
C PRO A 209 -2.87 1.59 18.10
N MET A 210 -3.83 2.17 18.81
CA MET A 210 -3.75 2.34 20.26
C MET A 210 -3.82 0.97 20.94
N VAL A 211 -2.83 0.67 21.79
CA VAL A 211 -2.77 -0.57 22.59
C VAL A 211 -2.90 -0.28 24.08
N ARG A 212 -2.27 0.79 24.56
CA ARG A 212 -2.33 1.24 25.95
C ARG A 212 -3.01 2.61 25.99
N PRO A 213 -4.19 2.76 26.61
CA PRO A 213 -4.82 4.05 26.78
C PRO A 213 -4.01 4.94 27.74
N GLU A 214 -4.23 6.24 27.64
CA GLU A 214 -3.68 7.22 28.57
C GLU A 214 -4.26 7.00 29.98
N VAL A 215 -3.41 7.18 30.99
CA VAL A 215 -3.81 7.21 32.40
C VAL A 215 -3.17 8.46 32.98
N GLU A 216 -4.01 9.41 33.40
CA GLU A 216 -3.55 10.64 34.07
C GLU A 216 -2.89 10.29 35.41
N GLY A 217 -1.80 11.00 35.74
CA GLY A 217 -0.99 10.79 36.94
C GLY A 217 -1.48 11.59 38.13
#